data_AF-A0AAV2C7D0-F1
#
_entry.id   AF-A0AAV2C7D0-F1
#
_cell.length_a   1.000
_cell.length_b   1.000
_cell.length_c   1.000
_cell.angle_alpha   90.00
_cell.angle_beta   90.00
_cell.angle_gamma   90.00
#
_symmetry.space_group_name_H-M   'P 1'
#
loop_
_entity.id
_entity.type
_entity.pdbx_description
1 polymer ?
#
loop_
_entity_poly.entity_id
_entity_poly.type
_entity_poly.pdbx_seq_one_letter_code
_entity_poly.pdbx_strand_id
1 'polypeptide(L)'
;MSFGFGFYPTRLGRIRTNIHGYGYFCHLWFVFLEDFNRHQERDEIEQINGVRKKWQKSAEGFVSITTDAAILEGGGAGLGVVARDSKGDFILAAVKRVRGIWEAEQVEALAMELGIQTATLIQAPRLVLESDCQTLVLRLQNSMEDVTDMGIICGSIQRGIRNMGEVRVTHIGREANVAAHLMAQVNARWDERQVWFDTPPLMLLNQLLLDNVIDSLN
;
A
#
# COMPACT_ATOMS: atom_id res chain seq x y z
N MET A 1 31.16 -40.94 -14.24
CA MET A 1 30.72 -39.58 -13.86
C MET A 1 29.57 -39.20 -14.76
N SER A 2 28.34 -39.28 -14.26
CA SER A 2 27.14 -38.80 -14.93
C SER A 2 26.32 -38.05 -13.88
N PHE A 3 26.26 -36.73 -13.99
CA PHE A 3 25.42 -35.89 -13.14
C PHE A 3 24.04 -35.78 -13.80
N GLY A 4 23.01 -36.24 -13.09
CA GLY A 4 21.62 -35.99 -13.44
C GLY A 4 21.17 -34.66 -12.85
N PHE A 5 20.62 -33.77 -13.66
CA PHE A 5 19.81 -32.64 -13.21
C PHE A 5 18.36 -32.96 -13.52
N GLY A 6 17.57 -33.14 -12.46
CA GLY A 6 16.13 -33.31 -12.52
C GLY A 6 15.43 -32.01 -12.90
N PHE A 7 14.55 -32.10 -13.88
CA PHE A 7 13.56 -31.08 -14.20
C PHE A 7 12.48 -31.06 -13.11
N TYR A 8 12.28 -29.92 -12.45
CA TYR A 8 11.05 -29.62 -11.71
C TYR A 8 10.15 -28.72 -12.58
N PRO A 9 8.87 -29.06 -12.78
CA PRO A 9 7.96 -28.26 -13.60
C PRO A 9 7.47 -27.02 -12.84
N THR A 10 7.67 -25.84 -13.43
CA THR A 10 7.08 -24.57 -13.02
C THR A 10 5.56 -24.56 -13.25
N ARG A 11 4.79 -24.37 -12.18
CA ARG A 11 3.35 -24.06 -12.27
C ARG A 11 3.17 -22.62 -12.78
N LEU A 12 2.87 -22.49 -14.07
CA LEU A 12 2.36 -21.27 -14.70
C LEU A 12 0.99 -20.91 -14.09
N GLY A 13 0.98 -19.93 -13.19
CA GLY A 13 -0.20 -19.21 -12.74
C GLY A 13 -0.63 -18.20 -13.81
N ARG A 14 -1.74 -18.52 -14.46
CA ARG A 14 -2.42 -17.81 -15.55
C ARG A 14 -2.67 -16.33 -15.22
N ILE A 15 -2.03 -15.42 -15.95
CA ILE A 15 -2.42 -14.00 -16.01
C ILE A 15 -3.74 -13.91 -16.77
N ARG A 16 -4.78 -13.29 -16.18
CA ARG A 16 -5.97 -12.83 -16.89
C ARG A 16 -5.93 -11.31 -17.00
N THR A 17 -5.24 -10.79 -18.01
CA THR A 17 -5.48 -9.41 -18.47
C THR A 17 -6.60 -9.47 -19.51
N ASN A 18 -7.77 -8.93 -19.18
CA ASN A 18 -8.83 -8.76 -20.17
C ASN A 18 -8.66 -7.37 -20.78
N ILE A 19 -8.13 -7.34 -22.01
CA ILE A 19 -7.67 -6.14 -22.71
C ILE A 19 -8.83 -5.57 -23.53
N HIS A 20 -9.81 -4.92 -22.90
CA HIS A 20 -10.83 -4.14 -23.63
C HIS A 20 -11.25 -2.93 -22.78
N GLY A 21 -10.77 -1.73 -23.12
CA GLY A 21 -11.29 -0.50 -22.52
C GLY A 21 -10.36 0.72 -22.49
N TYR A 22 -9.60 0.98 -23.56
CA TYR A 22 -8.76 2.19 -23.66
C TYR A 22 -9.57 3.50 -23.84
N GLY A 23 -10.87 3.43 -24.14
CA GLY A 23 -11.69 4.62 -24.44
C GLY A 23 -12.09 5.50 -23.25
N TYR A 24 -12.22 4.94 -22.04
CA TYR A 24 -12.63 5.69 -20.85
C TYR A 24 -11.47 6.14 -19.97
N PHE A 25 -10.24 5.75 -20.33
CA PHE A 25 -9.03 6.11 -19.61
C PHE A 25 -8.73 7.62 -19.73
N CYS A 26 -9.16 8.28 -20.81
CA CYS A 26 -8.78 9.66 -21.07
C CYS A 26 -9.65 10.69 -20.32
N HIS A 27 -10.97 10.48 -20.20
CA HIS A 27 -11.85 11.47 -19.55
C HIS A 27 -11.80 11.41 -18.01
N LEU A 28 -11.64 10.20 -17.44
CA LEU A 28 -11.42 10.04 -16.00
C LEU A 28 -10.00 10.46 -15.57
N TRP A 29 -9.01 10.40 -16.48
CA TRP A 29 -7.67 10.95 -16.23
C TRP A 29 -7.67 12.48 -16.15
N PHE A 30 -8.54 13.18 -16.88
CA PHE A 30 -8.63 14.64 -16.81
C PHE A 30 -9.20 15.14 -15.48
N VAL A 31 -10.31 14.55 -15.00
CA VAL A 31 -10.85 14.86 -13.67
C VAL A 31 -9.85 14.47 -12.57
N PHE A 32 -9.18 13.32 -12.73
CA PHE A 32 -8.07 12.89 -11.87
C PHE A 32 -6.89 13.88 -11.85
N LEU A 33 -6.50 14.46 -12.98
CA LEU A 33 -5.43 15.45 -13.04
C LEU A 33 -5.83 16.75 -12.35
N GLU A 34 -7.09 17.16 -12.50
CA GLU A 34 -7.60 18.38 -11.88
C GLU A 34 -7.69 18.26 -10.37
N ASP A 35 -8.18 17.14 -9.84
CA ASP A 35 -8.24 16.92 -8.39
C ASP A 35 -6.85 16.63 -7.81
N PHE A 36 -5.96 15.94 -8.52
CA PHE A 36 -4.55 15.81 -8.15
C PHE A 36 -3.85 17.17 -8.11
N ASN A 37 -4.07 18.03 -9.10
CA ASN A 37 -3.51 19.39 -9.13
C ASN A 37 -4.08 20.24 -7.98
N ARG A 38 -5.36 20.10 -7.64
CA ARG A 38 -6.00 20.84 -6.54
C ARG A 38 -5.46 20.44 -5.16
N HIS A 39 -5.10 19.16 -4.99
CA HIS A 39 -4.44 18.67 -3.77
C HIS A 39 -2.95 19.04 -3.76
N GLN A 40 -2.25 18.96 -4.91
CA GLN A 40 -0.89 19.50 -5.06
C GLN A 40 -0.82 20.98 -4.69
N GLU A 41 -1.76 21.81 -5.13
CA GLU A 41 -1.79 23.24 -4.81
C GLU A 41 -2.01 23.50 -3.32
N ARG A 42 -2.79 22.68 -2.61
CA ARG A 42 -2.96 22.78 -1.15
C ARG A 42 -1.72 22.31 -0.40
N ASP A 43 -1.13 21.21 -0.84
CA ASP A 43 0.11 20.66 -0.26
C ASP A 43 1.30 21.59 -0.52
N GLU A 44 1.37 22.28 -1.66
CA GLU A 44 2.39 23.29 -2.02
C GLU A 44 2.34 24.52 -1.10
N ILE A 45 1.14 24.97 -0.71
CA ILE A 45 0.96 26.09 0.22
C ILE A 45 1.44 25.72 1.64
N GLU A 46 1.28 24.47 2.08
CA GLU A 46 1.84 23.96 3.33
C GLU A 46 3.36 23.68 3.23
N GLN A 47 3.86 23.37 2.02
CA GLN A 47 5.27 23.06 1.70
C GLN A 47 6.24 24.22 1.88
N ILE A 48 5.78 25.46 1.72
CA ILE A 48 6.62 26.67 1.82
C ILE A 48 7.24 26.82 3.22
N ASN A 49 6.68 26.14 4.24
CA ASN A 49 7.12 26.26 5.63
C ASN A 49 7.76 24.99 6.24
N GLY A 50 7.90 23.88 5.50
CA GLY A 50 8.39 22.62 6.06
C GLY A 50 9.19 21.75 5.08
N VAL A 51 10.31 21.20 5.54
CA VAL A 51 11.05 20.15 4.82
C VAL A 51 10.10 18.96 4.60
N ARG A 52 9.69 18.67 3.36
CA ARG A 52 8.90 17.48 3.03
C ARG A 52 9.58 16.24 3.61
N LYS A 53 8.94 15.59 4.58
CA LYS A 53 9.39 14.29 5.09
C LYS A 53 9.04 13.23 4.07
N LYS A 54 10.01 12.90 3.23
CA LYS A 54 9.93 11.84 2.24
C LYS A 54 9.93 10.46 2.90
N TRP A 55 9.40 9.45 2.20
CA TRP A 55 9.58 8.04 2.58
C TRP A 55 11.06 7.67 2.68
N GLN A 56 11.40 6.86 3.68
CA GLN A 56 12.76 6.40 3.93
C GLN A 56 12.86 4.88 3.79
N LYS A 57 13.97 4.42 3.23
CA LYS A 57 14.21 2.98 3.06
C LYS A 57 14.26 2.26 4.40
N SER A 58 13.67 1.08 4.44
CA SER A 58 13.75 0.19 5.58
C SER A 58 15.16 -0.35 5.79
N ALA A 59 15.46 -0.78 7.01
CA ALA A 59 16.73 -1.42 7.34
C ALA A 59 16.99 -2.66 6.46
N GLU A 60 18.26 -3.00 6.26
CA GLU A 60 18.66 -4.10 5.39
C GLU A 60 17.93 -5.42 5.71
N GLY A 61 17.33 -5.99 4.67
CA GLY A 61 16.57 -7.23 4.72
C GLY A 61 15.25 -7.15 5.48
N PHE A 62 14.71 -5.94 5.67
CA PHE A 62 13.29 -5.69 5.87
C PHE A 62 12.62 -5.31 4.56
N VAL A 63 11.41 -5.82 4.33
CA VAL A 63 10.49 -5.30 3.34
C VAL A 63 9.53 -4.33 4.02
N SER A 64 9.41 -3.12 3.48
CA SER A 64 8.39 -2.16 3.91
C SER A 64 7.09 -2.41 3.16
N ILE A 65 5.97 -2.29 3.87
CA ILE A 65 4.60 -2.31 3.34
C ILE A 65 3.92 -1.05 3.84
N THR A 66 3.75 -0.06 2.98
CA THR A 66 2.96 1.13 3.27
C THR A 66 1.50 0.90 2.92
N THR A 67 0.60 1.40 3.76
CA THR A 67 -0.85 1.26 3.59
C THR A 67 -1.55 2.59 3.79
N ASP A 68 -2.62 2.81 3.04
CA ASP A 68 -3.46 4.00 3.15
C ASP A 68 -4.88 3.72 2.68
N ALA A 69 -5.85 4.56 3.08
CA ALA A 69 -7.21 4.48 2.62
C ALA A 69 -7.77 5.84 2.16
N ALA A 70 -8.70 5.79 1.21
CA ALA A 70 -9.40 6.96 0.71
C ALA A 70 -10.90 6.71 0.68
N ILE A 71 -11.68 7.54 1.40
CA ILE A 71 -13.13 7.54 1.27
C ILE A 71 -13.48 8.07 -0.13
N LEU A 72 -14.27 7.30 -0.89
CA LEU A 72 -14.55 7.60 -2.29
C LEU A 72 -15.84 8.41 -2.44
N GLU A 73 -15.82 9.36 -3.36
CA GLU A 73 -17.03 10.04 -3.79
C GLU A 73 -18.03 9.03 -4.38
N GLY A 74 -19.29 9.08 -3.94
CA GLY A 74 -20.31 8.10 -4.28
C GLY A 74 -20.33 6.84 -3.39
N GLY A 75 -19.50 6.81 -2.34
CA GLY A 75 -19.60 5.85 -1.24
C GLY A 75 -18.60 4.68 -1.32
N GLY A 76 -18.35 4.11 -0.14
CA GLY A 76 -17.28 3.15 0.08
C GLY A 76 -15.91 3.80 0.28
N ALA A 77 -14.88 2.98 0.28
CA ALA A 77 -13.49 3.42 0.37
C ALA A 77 -12.59 2.56 -0.52
N GLY A 78 -11.53 3.19 -1.04
CA GLY A 78 -10.42 2.52 -1.68
C GLY A 78 -9.31 2.27 -0.65
N LEU A 79 -8.72 1.09 -0.74
CA LEU A 79 -7.62 0.65 0.10
C LEU A 79 -6.38 0.50 -0.77
N GLY A 80 -5.26 1.08 -0.37
CA GLY A 80 -4.00 1.08 -1.10
C GLY A 80 -2.87 0.45 -0.31
N VAL A 81 -2.04 -0.33 -0.99
CA VAL A 81 -0.83 -0.96 -0.43
C VAL A 81 0.31 -0.86 -1.42
N VAL A 82 1.50 -0.51 -0.94
CA VAL A 82 2.75 -0.59 -1.71
C VAL A 82 3.81 -1.29 -0.87
N ALA A 83 4.46 -2.30 -1.43
CA ALA A 83 5.54 -3.04 -0.82
C ALA A 83 6.87 -2.79 -1.55
N ARG A 84 7.92 -2.54 -0.77
CA ARG A 84 9.25 -2.18 -1.25
C ARG A 84 10.33 -2.94 -0.47
N ASP A 85 11.42 -3.28 -1.14
CA ASP A 85 12.57 -3.89 -0.47
C ASP A 85 13.41 -2.84 0.28
N SER A 86 14.46 -3.29 0.97
CA SER A 86 15.37 -2.39 1.71
C SER A 86 16.22 -1.48 0.82
N LYS A 87 16.23 -1.69 -0.50
CA LYS A 87 16.86 -0.80 -1.48
C LYS A 87 15.88 0.24 -2.04
N GLY A 88 14.62 0.17 -1.64
CA GLY A 88 13.54 1.02 -2.16
C GLY A 88 12.99 0.52 -3.51
N ASP A 89 13.40 -0.67 -3.94
CA ASP A 89 12.90 -1.28 -5.17
C ASP A 89 11.47 -1.79 -4.95
N PHE A 90 10.64 -1.58 -5.96
CA PHE A 90 9.25 -2.02 -5.94
C PHE A 90 9.17 -3.55 -5.93
N ILE A 91 8.36 -4.09 -5.02
CA ILE A 91 8.04 -5.52 -4.98
C ILE A 91 6.62 -5.74 -5.50
N LEU A 92 5.67 -5.02 -4.92
CA LEU A 92 4.25 -5.27 -5.13
C LEU A 92 3.41 -4.03 -4.81
N ALA A 93 2.29 -3.86 -5.50
CA ALA A 93 1.20 -3.00 -5.06
C ALA A 93 -0.12 -3.76 -5.04
N ALA A 94 -1.02 -3.38 -4.15
CA ALA A 94 -2.37 -3.92 -4.11
C ALA A 94 -3.41 -2.83 -3.88
N VAL A 95 -4.59 -3.03 -4.44
CA VAL A 95 -5.77 -2.20 -4.18
C VAL A 95 -6.99 -3.05 -3.94
N LYS A 96 -7.92 -2.52 -3.18
CA LYS A 96 -9.25 -3.11 -3.01
C LYS A 96 -10.27 -2.01 -2.74
N ARG A 97 -11.48 -2.16 -3.27
CA ARG A 97 -12.61 -1.32 -2.89
C ARG A 97 -13.45 -2.02 -1.82
N VAL A 98 -13.87 -1.27 -0.81
CA VAL A 98 -14.88 -1.68 0.17
C VAL A 98 -16.12 -0.80 0.02
N ARG A 99 -17.30 -1.40 0.11
CA ARG A 99 -18.59 -0.70 0.04
C ARG A 99 -19.11 -0.37 1.42
N GLY A 100 -20.00 0.60 1.52
CA GLY A 100 -20.62 1.02 2.77
C GLY A 100 -20.15 2.39 3.25
N ILE A 101 -20.59 2.75 4.45
CA ILE A 101 -20.19 3.97 5.14
C ILE A 101 -19.20 3.54 6.21
N TRP A 102 -18.04 4.20 6.22
CA TRP A 102 -16.95 3.84 7.10
C TRP A 102 -16.37 5.10 7.72
N GLU A 103 -15.94 4.98 8.97
CA GLU A 103 -15.12 5.99 9.61
C GLU A 103 -13.69 5.96 9.05
N ALA A 104 -13.03 7.12 9.04
CA ALA A 104 -11.66 7.24 8.50
C ALA A 104 -10.70 6.22 9.16
N GLU A 105 -10.71 6.09 10.49
CA GLU A 105 -9.84 5.15 11.20
C GLU A 105 -10.15 3.68 10.86
N GLN A 106 -11.41 3.34 10.55
CA GLN A 106 -11.79 1.99 10.17
C GLN A 106 -11.24 1.63 8.79
N VAL A 107 -11.30 2.54 7.82
CA VAL A 107 -10.77 2.26 6.47
C VAL A 107 -9.26 2.18 6.46
N GLU A 108 -8.57 2.95 7.30
CA GLU A 108 -7.14 2.79 7.54
C GLU A 108 -6.80 1.40 8.08
N ALA A 109 -7.60 0.91 9.04
CA ALA A 109 -7.43 -0.44 9.58
C ALA A 109 -7.67 -1.51 8.50
N LEU A 110 -8.66 -1.33 7.63
CA LEU A 110 -8.91 -2.24 6.51
C LEU A 110 -7.78 -2.20 5.47
N ALA A 111 -7.17 -1.04 5.21
CA ALA A 111 -6.00 -0.94 4.35
C ALA A 111 -4.79 -1.66 4.95
N MET A 112 -4.60 -1.54 6.27
CA MET A 112 -3.57 -2.28 6.98
C MET A 112 -3.81 -3.80 6.96
N GLU A 113 -5.06 -4.24 7.12
CA GLU A 113 -5.44 -5.65 6.95
C GLU A 113 -5.15 -6.15 5.53
N LEU A 114 -5.44 -5.34 4.51
CA LEU A 114 -5.05 -5.63 3.12
C LEU A 114 -3.53 -5.74 2.99
N GLY A 115 -2.77 -4.88 3.68
CA GLY A 115 -1.30 -4.95 3.77
C GLY A 115 -0.81 -6.28 4.33
N ILE A 116 -1.40 -6.75 5.43
CA ILE A 116 -1.13 -8.06 6.02
C ILE A 116 -1.47 -9.21 5.07
N GLN A 117 -2.64 -9.19 4.44
CA GLN A 117 -3.03 -10.19 3.45
C GLN A 117 -2.08 -10.21 2.25
N THR A 118 -1.50 -9.06 1.92
CA THR A 118 -0.55 -8.89 0.83
C THR A 118 0.85 -9.37 1.21
N ALA A 119 1.26 -9.15 2.46
CA ALA A 119 2.51 -9.65 3.02
C ALA A 119 2.66 -11.18 2.88
N THR A 120 1.55 -11.92 2.99
CA THR A 120 1.54 -13.39 2.80
C THR A 120 1.92 -13.82 1.38
N LEU A 121 1.79 -12.94 0.38
CA LEU A 121 2.20 -13.20 -1.00
C LEU A 121 3.72 -12.99 -1.17
N ILE A 122 4.31 -12.09 -0.37
CA ILE A 122 5.74 -11.76 -0.40
C ILE A 122 6.56 -12.80 0.39
N GLN A 123 6.02 -13.30 1.50
CA GLN A 123 6.67 -14.29 2.38
C GLN A 123 8.05 -13.85 2.88
N ALA A 124 8.27 -12.54 3.07
CA ALA A 124 9.50 -12.03 3.62
C ALA A 124 9.64 -12.39 5.12
N PRO A 125 10.83 -12.74 5.60
CA PRO A 125 11.05 -13.09 7.00
C PRO A 125 10.96 -11.90 7.95
N ARG A 126 11.15 -10.68 7.44
CA ARG A 126 11.13 -9.44 8.21
C ARG A 126 10.39 -8.34 7.45
N LEU A 127 9.42 -7.72 8.11
CA LEU A 127 8.49 -6.74 7.55
C LEU A 127 8.41 -5.50 8.43
N VAL A 128 8.23 -4.34 7.79
CA VAL A 128 7.78 -3.11 8.45
C VAL A 128 6.45 -2.72 7.80
N LEU A 129 5.39 -2.67 8.58
CA LEU A 129 4.07 -2.21 8.19
C LEU A 129 3.91 -0.75 8.59
N GLU A 130 3.70 0.11 7.61
CA GLU A 130 3.73 1.56 7.75
C GLU A 130 2.37 2.17 7.42
N SER A 131 1.89 3.06 8.28
CA SER A 131 0.65 3.83 8.09
C SER A 131 0.82 5.23 8.63
N ASP A 132 0.11 6.19 8.07
CA ASP A 132 0.02 7.57 8.57
C ASP A 132 -1.05 7.77 9.65
N CYS A 133 -1.76 6.71 10.02
CA CYS A 133 -2.76 6.73 11.07
C CYS A 133 -2.11 6.41 12.43
N GLN A 134 -1.66 7.44 13.15
CA GLN A 134 -0.98 7.27 14.44
C GLN A 134 -1.87 6.56 15.47
N THR A 135 -3.17 6.83 15.49
CA THR A 135 -4.10 6.21 16.46
C THR A 135 -4.23 4.71 16.23
N LEU A 136 -4.30 4.27 14.98
CA LEU A 136 -4.31 2.85 14.60
C LEU A 136 -3.01 2.15 15.01
N VAL A 137 -1.86 2.75 14.72
CA VAL A 137 -0.55 2.19 15.09
C VAL A 137 -0.45 2.00 16.59
N LEU A 138 -0.82 3.01 17.37
CA LEU A 138 -0.83 2.93 18.84
C LEU A 138 -1.84 1.89 19.34
N ARG A 139 -3.03 1.80 18.73
CA ARG A 139 -4.03 0.79 19.09
C ARG A 139 -3.51 -0.62 18.88
N LEU A 140 -2.79 -0.89 17.80
CA LEU A 140 -2.23 -2.22 17.51
C LEU A 140 -1.07 -2.59 18.43
N GLN A 141 -0.31 -1.62 18.91
CA GLN A 141 0.77 -1.82 19.87
C GLN A 141 0.25 -2.08 21.30
N ASN A 142 -0.93 -1.56 21.63
CA ASN A 142 -1.57 -1.73 22.92
C ASN A 142 -2.50 -2.95 22.88
N SER A 143 -2.04 -4.09 23.41
CA SER A 143 -2.79 -5.36 23.44
C SER A 143 -3.94 -5.38 24.46
N MET A 144 -4.95 -4.52 24.28
CA MET A 144 -6.19 -4.55 25.06
C MET A 144 -7.30 -5.27 24.29
N GLU A 145 -8.14 -6.02 25.01
CA GLU A 145 -9.34 -6.61 24.42
C GLU A 145 -10.31 -5.50 24.01
N ASP A 146 -10.69 -5.51 22.74
CA ASP A 146 -11.61 -4.57 22.12
C ASP A 146 -12.62 -5.36 21.29
N VAL A 147 -13.89 -5.29 21.69
CA VAL A 147 -15.00 -6.02 21.04
C VAL A 147 -15.80 -5.13 20.07
N THR A 148 -15.33 -3.90 19.83
CA THR A 148 -15.93 -3.02 18.81
C THR A 148 -15.62 -3.50 17.39
N ASP A 149 -16.31 -2.96 16.39
CA ASP A 149 -16.00 -3.22 14.97
C ASP A 149 -14.52 -2.95 14.65
N MET A 150 -13.95 -1.90 15.26
CA MET A 150 -12.53 -1.57 15.16
C MET A 150 -11.65 -2.65 15.82
N GLY A 151 -12.04 -3.11 17.01
CA GLY A 151 -11.36 -4.19 17.72
C GLY A 151 -11.34 -5.51 16.94
N ILE A 152 -12.41 -5.82 16.20
CA ILE A 152 -12.47 -6.99 15.32
C ILE A 152 -11.43 -6.89 14.20
N ILE A 153 -11.33 -5.73 13.53
CA ILE A 153 -10.35 -5.49 12.46
C ILE A 153 -8.92 -5.55 13.02
N CYS A 154 -8.65 -4.85 14.12
CA CYS A 154 -7.36 -4.89 14.81
C CYS A 154 -6.96 -6.30 15.23
N GLY A 155 -7.90 -7.08 15.77
CA GLY A 155 -7.67 -8.47 16.15
C GLY A 155 -7.32 -9.35 14.95
N SER A 156 -7.89 -9.07 13.78
CA SER A 156 -7.54 -9.74 12.52
C SER A 156 -6.10 -9.42 12.08
N ILE A 157 -5.73 -8.14 12.08
CA ILE A 157 -4.37 -7.66 11.79
C ILE A 157 -3.36 -8.33 12.73
N GLN A 158 -3.61 -8.28 14.03
CA GLN A 158 -2.72 -8.88 15.04
C GLN A 158 -2.59 -10.40 14.89
N ARG A 159 -3.67 -11.12 14.56
CA ARG A 159 -3.60 -12.55 14.23
C ARG A 159 -2.73 -12.81 13.01
N GLY A 160 -2.87 -12.00 11.97
CA GLY A 160 -2.03 -12.11 10.77
C GLY A 160 -0.55 -11.85 11.07
N ILE A 161 -0.25 -10.82 11.86
CA ILE A 161 1.12 -10.52 12.33
C ILE A 161 1.73 -11.72 13.07
N ARG A 162 0.99 -12.34 14.00
CA ARG A 162 1.49 -13.49 14.78
C ARG A 162 1.82 -14.72 13.94
N ASN A 163 1.27 -14.83 12.74
CA ASN A 163 1.50 -15.96 11.83
C ASN A 163 2.67 -15.70 10.85
N MET A 164 3.33 -14.55 10.95
CA MET A 164 4.45 -14.15 10.10
C MET A 164 5.77 -14.12 10.88
N GLY A 165 6.86 -13.80 10.19
CA GLY A 165 8.17 -13.60 10.82
C GLY A 165 8.22 -12.33 11.68
N GLU A 166 9.36 -11.64 11.69
CA GLU A 166 9.47 -10.38 12.42
C GLU A 166 8.63 -9.29 11.71
N VAL A 167 7.61 -8.76 12.37
CA VAL A 167 6.80 -7.65 11.83
C VAL A 167 6.86 -6.47 12.80
N ARG A 168 7.21 -5.29 12.29
CA ARG A 168 7.15 -4.02 13.03
C ARG A 168 6.01 -3.19 12.47
N VAL A 169 5.22 -2.57 13.33
CA VAL A 169 4.15 -1.63 12.93
C VAL A 169 4.60 -0.23 13.32
N THR A 170 4.72 0.67 12.35
CA THR A 170 5.29 2.02 12.54
C THR A 170 4.43 3.09 11.89
N HIS A 171 4.41 4.26 12.54
CA HIS A 171 3.76 5.44 11.99
C HIS A 171 4.73 6.22 11.09
N ILE A 172 4.25 6.66 9.92
CA ILE A 172 4.97 7.55 8.99
C ILE A 172 4.16 8.82 8.73
N GLY A 173 4.81 9.90 8.29
CA GLY A 173 4.08 11.12 7.91
C GLY A 173 3.29 10.92 6.61
N ARG A 174 2.23 11.72 6.40
CA ARG A 174 1.44 11.68 5.15
C ARG A 174 2.29 11.92 3.91
N GLU A 175 3.26 12.83 4.02
CA GLU A 175 4.19 13.17 2.95
C GLU A 175 5.15 12.03 2.60
N ALA A 176 5.32 11.07 3.52
CA ALA A 176 6.06 9.83 3.32
C ALA A 176 5.16 8.67 2.84
N ASN A 177 3.83 8.82 2.89
CA ASN A 177 2.87 7.76 2.54
C ASN A 177 2.22 7.94 1.16
N VAL A 178 2.71 8.89 0.35
CA VAL A 178 2.10 9.29 -0.94
C VAL A 178 1.85 8.10 -1.88
N ALA A 179 2.72 7.10 -1.91
CA ALA A 179 2.53 5.95 -2.79
C ALA A 179 1.34 5.08 -2.41
N ALA A 180 1.12 4.81 -1.12
CA ALA A 180 -0.06 4.08 -0.69
C ALA A 180 -1.32 4.91 -0.94
N HIS A 181 -1.23 6.23 -0.74
CA HIS A 181 -2.33 7.16 -1.03
C HIS A 181 -2.75 7.14 -2.50
N LEU A 182 -1.79 7.20 -3.43
CA LEU A 182 -2.06 7.05 -4.86
C LEU A 182 -2.76 5.73 -5.17
N MET A 183 -2.39 4.63 -4.50
CA MET A 183 -3.06 3.34 -4.65
C MET A 183 -4.46 3.34 -4.04
N ALA A 184 -4.69 3.99 -2.91
CA ALA A 184 -5.98 4.07 -2.24
C ALA A 184 -7.01 4.84 -3.09
N GLN A 185 -6.56 5.84 -3.84
CA GLN A 185 -7.41 6.60 -4.77
C GLN A 185 -7.72 5.84 -6.06
N VAL A 186 -7.08 4.71 -6.34
CA VAL A 186 -7.42 3.90 -7.51
C VAL A 186 -8.84 3.41 -7.35
N ASN A 187 -9.72 3.88 -8.23
CA ASN A 187 -11.08 3.38 -8.30
C ASN A 187 -11.06 1.95 -8.87
N ALA A 188 -10.81 0.98 -8.00
CA ALA A 188 -10.88 -0.43 -8.33
C ALA A 188 -12.31 -0.71 -8.81
N ARG A 189 -12.41 -1.10 -10.08
CA ARG A 189 -13.70 -1.36 -10.75
C ARG A 189 -14.53 -2.47 -10.09
N TRP A 190 -13.93 -3.23 -9.17
CA TRP A 190 -14.49 -4.42 -8.53
C TRP A 190 -14.15 -4.43 -7.03
N ASP A 191 -15.00 -5.06 -6.23
CA ASP A 191 -14.76 -5.30 -4.79
C ASP A 191 -13.63 -6.34 -4.55
N GLU A 192 -13.08 -6.89 -5.62
CA GLU A 192 -11.97 -7.83 -5.61
C GLU A 192 -10.63 -7.11 -5.48
N ARG A 193 -9.72 -7.75 -4.74
CA ARG A 193 -8.33 -7.31 -4.60
C ARG A 193 -7.59 -7.43 -5.92
N GLN A 194 -7.01 -6.33 -6.40
CA GLN A 194 -6.11 -6.30 -7.55
C GLN A 194 -4.66 -6.16 -7.06
N VAL A 195 -3.74 -6.87 -7.71
CA VAL A 195 -2.33 -6.94 -7.28
C VAL A 195 -1.41 -6.82 -8.50
N TRP A 196 -0.35 -6.03 -8.36
CA TRP A 196 0.74 -5.91 -9.33
C TRP A 196 2.02 -6.45 -8.70
N PHE A 197 2.72 -7.35 -9.41
CA PHE A 197 4.02 -7.90 -9.01
C PHE A 197 5.09 -7.40 -9.97
N ASP A 198 6.31 -7.17 -9.46
CA ASP A 198 7.57 -6.86 -10.17
C ASP A 198 7.57 -5.55 -10.99
N THR A 199 6.45 -5.21 -11.63
CA THR A 199 6.26 -4.01 -12.43
C THR A 199 5.23 -3.11 -11.75
N PRO A 200 5.63 -1.90 -11.33
CA PRO A 200 4.69 -0.95 -10.72
C PRO A 200 3.66 -0.44 -11.75
N PRO A 201 2.40 -0.21 -11.35
CA PRO A 201 1.45 0.50 -12.19
C PRO A 201 1.93 1.93 -12.49
N LEU A 202 1.58 2.47 -13.66
CA LEU A 202 2.07 3.76 -14.16
C LEU A 202 1.94 4.92 -13.15
N MET A 203 0.84 4.94 -12.40
CA MET A 203 0.57 5.93 -11.36
C MET A 203 1.62 6.00 -10.24
N LEU A 204 2.35 4.90 -9.99
CA LEU A 204 3.39 4.85 -8.96
C LEU A 204 4.78 5.24 -9.47
N LEU A 205 5.00 5.28 -10.79
CA LEU A 205 6.35 5.44 -11.34
C LEU A 205 7.04 6.70 -10.84
N ASN A 206 6.36 7.85 -10.91
CA ASN A 206 6.93 9.13 -10.48
C ASN A 206 7.25 9.11 -8.98
N GLN A 207 6.34 8.60 -8.15
CA GLN A 207 6.54 8.57 -6.71
C GLN A 207 7.68 7.63 -6.32
N LEU A 208 7.78 6.45 -6.95
CA LEU A 208 8.87 5.50 -6.69
C LEU A 208 10.24 6.06 -7.10
N LEU A 209 10.30 6.82 -8.20
CA LEU A 209 11.53 7.52 -8.60
C LEU A 209 11.92 8.59 -7.58
N LEU A 210 10.97 9.42 -7.14
CA LEU A 210 11.21 10.42 -6.11
C LEU A 210 11.71 9.76 -4.82
N ASP A 211 11.11 8.64 -4.43
CA ASP A 211 11.47 7.80 -3.27
C ASP A 211 12.91 7.28 -3.34
N ASN A 212 13.47 7.05 -4.53
CA ASN A 212 14.81 6.49 -4.71
C ASN A 212 15.93 7.50 -5.00
N VAL A 213 15.64 8.67 -5.58
CA VAL A 213 16.66 9.60 -6.13
C VAL A 213 17.46 10.37 -5.07
N ILE A 214 16.99 10.52 -3.83
CA ILE A 214 17.60 11.46 -2.86
C ILE A 214 18.59 10.77 -1.89
N ASP A 215 18.63 9.44 -1.83
CA ASP A 215 19.58 8.75 -0.96
C ASP A 215 21.03 8.79 -1.48
N SER A 216 21.24 9.22 -2.73
CA SER A 216 22.57 9.36 -3.33
C SER A 216 23.22 10.73 -3.11
N LEU A 217 22.62 11.60 -2.29
CA LEU A 217 23.11 12.97 -2.04
C LEU A 217 23.52 13.24 -0.58
N ASN A 218 23.51 12.21 0.28
CA ASN A 218 24.08 12.24 1.63
C ASN A 218 25.14 11.15 1.78
#